data_AF-A0A3C0C8Q1-F1
#
_entry.id   AF-A0A3C0C8Q1-F1
#
_cell.length_a   1.000
_cell.length_b   1.000
_cell.length_c   1.000
_cell.angle_alpha   90.00
_cell.angle_beta   90.00
_cell.angle_gamma   90.00
#
_symmetry.space_group_name_H-M   'P 1'
#
loop_
_entity.id
_entity.type
_entity.pdbx_description
1 polymer ?
#
loop_
_entity_poly.entity_id
_entity_poly.type
_entity_poly.pdbx_seq_one_letter_code
_entity_poly.pdbx_strand_id
1 'polypeptide(L)'
;MLKENKISILPTTYFSNLSSVKEERKQITIAFLNDLLKKHLGREIKDLSFDKTENNPNSKDDKLSRFDIACVLDGGEKVDVEMQVCDEHNIKRRTLYYWSTLFMSSCHSGTGYKDLCPAICINILDFVLFPDRKRSFASFS
;
A
#
# COMPACT_ATOMS: atom_id res chain seq x y z
N MET A 1 33.38 9.53 -6.07
CA MET A 1 32.67 9.37 -4.79
C MET A 1 31.32 10.05 -4.95
N LEU A 2 30.31 9.29 -5.41
CA LEU A 2 28.99 9.83 -5.70
C LEU A 2 28.25 10.03 -4.38
N LYS A 3 27.75 11.23 -4.14
CA LYS A 3 26.87 11.54 -3.00
C LYS A 3 25.56 10.80 -3.22
N GLU A 4 25.25 9.86 -2.34
CA GLU A 4 23.93 9.25 -2.25
C GLU A 4 22.91 10.35 -1.90
N ASN A 5 22.12 10.77 -2.89
CA ASN A 5 20.89 11.50 -2.62
C ASN A 5 19.88 10.48 -2.07
N LYS A 6 19.90 10.26 -0.76
CA LYS A 6 18.76 9.66 -0.07
C LYS A 6 17.57 10.57 -0.30
N ILE A 7 16.66 10.18 -1.19
CA ILE A 7 15.30 10.68 -1.16
C ILE A 7 14.66 10.05 0.07
N SER A 8 14.91 10.65 1.24
CA SER A 8 14.07 10.41 2.40
C SER A 8 12.74 11.06 2.07
N ILE A 9 11.72 10.25 1.75
CA ILE A 9 10.34 10.67 1.97
C ILE A 9 10.31 10.98 3.46
N LEU A 10 10.31 12.27 3.80
CA LEU A 10 10.27 12.70 5.19
C LEU A 10 9.08 11.99 5.83
N PRO A 11 9.23 11.39 7.02
CA PRO A 11 8.08 10.85 7.74
C PRO A 11 7.03 11.97 7.77
N THR A 12 5.81 11.63 7.36
CA THR A 12 4.67 12.51 7.09
C THR A 12 4.29 13.40 8.29
N THR A 13 5.00 13.30 9.41
CA THR A 13 4.77 13.94 10.70
C THR A 13 5.06 15.44 10.74
N TYR A 14 5.74 16.03 9.74
CA TYR A 14 6.10 17.46 9.78
C TYR A 14 5.14 18.40 9.02
N PHE A 15 4.35 17.90 8.07
CA PHE A 15 3.38 18.70 7.29
C PHE A 15 1.92 18.25 7.49
N SER A 16 1.68 17.28 8.36
CA SER A 16 0.42 16.53 8.50
C SER A 16 -0.80 17.31 9.00
N ASN A 17 -0.67 18.58 9.41
CA ASN A 17 -1.77 19.29 10.08
C ASN A 17 -2.45 20.40 9.28
N LEU A 18 -1.98 20.70 8.06
CA LEU A 18 -2.65 21.67 7.19
C LEU A 18 -3.69 20.97 6.30
N SER A 19 -4.95 21.41 6.37
CA SER A 19 -6.09 20.77 5.66
C SER A 19 -5.91 20.76 4.14
N SER A 20 -5.35 21.82 3.56
CA SER A 20 -5.09 21.89 2.11
C SER A 20 -4.07 20.85 1.64
N VAL A 21 -3.02 20.59 2.42
CA VAL A 21 -2.00 19.59 2.11
C VAL A 21 -2.57 18.17 2.19
N LYS A 22 -3.49 17.91 3.13
CA LYS A 22 -4.19 16.61 3.20
C LYS A 22 -5.04 16.36 1.96
N GLU A 23 -5.76 17.38 1.50
CA GLU A 23 -6.63 17.26 0.33
C GLU A 23 -5.81 17.08 -0.96
N GLU A 24 -4.77 17.88 -1.15
CA GLU A 24 -3.87 17.74 -2.31
C GLU A 24 -3.23 16.34 -2.36
N ARG A 25 -2.72 15.85 -1.23
CA ARG A 25 -2.17 14.49 -1.13
C ARG A 25 -3.21 13.43 -1.50
N LYS A 26 -4.45 13.58 -1.03
CA LYS A 26 -5.55 12.66 -1.35
C LYS A 26 -5.83 12.65 -2.85
N GLN A 27 -5.93 13.81 -3.49
CA GLN A 27 -6.19 13.91 -4.93
C GLN A 27 -5.06 13.29 -5.77
N ILE A 28 -3.79 13.51 -5.39
CA ILE A 28 -2.65 12.88 -6.06
C ILE A 28 -2.69 11.36 -5.91
N THR A 29 -3.00 10.83 -4.71
CA THR A 29 -3.15 9.39 -4.51
C THR A 29 -4.30 8.82 -5.34
N ILE A 30 -5.45 9.50 -5.40
CA ILE A 30 -6.59 9.08 -6.23
C ILE A 30 -6.20 9.02 -7.71
N ALA A 31 -5.51 10.04 -8.23
CA ALA A 31 -5.07 10.07 -9.62
C ALA A 31 -4.12 8.90 -9.92
N PHE A 32 -3.10 8.71 -9.08
CA PHE A 32 -2.14 7.61 -9.20
C PHE A 32 -2.80 6.23 -9.18
N LEU A 33 -3.70 5.99 -8.23
CA LEU A 33 -4.39 4.70 -8.12
C LEU A 33 -5.36 4.47 -9.29
N ASN A 34 -5.99 5.52 -9.81
CA ASN A 34 -6.80 5.41 -11.02
C ASN A 34 -5.96 5.01 -12.23
N ASP A 35 -4.76 5.56 -12.40
CA ASP A 35 -3.86 5.19 -13.50
C ASP A 35 -3.46 3.71 -13.45
N LEU A 36 -3.29 3.14 -12.25
CA LEU A 36 -2.87 1.75 -12.07
C LEU A 36 -4.03 0.75 -12.03
N LEU A 37 -5.13 1.08 -11.35
CA LEU A 37 -6.13 0.11 -10.92
C LEU A 37 -7.47 0.26 -11.62
N LYS A 38 -7.78 1.39 -12.27
CA LYS A 38 -9.12 1.67 -12.86
C LYS A 38 -9.61 0.55 -13.78
N LYS A 39 -8.71 0.00 -14.61
CA LYS A 39 -9.04 -1.10 -15.53
C LYS A 39 -9.34 -2.40 -14.78
N HIS A 40 -8.62 -2.70 -13.71
CA HIS A 40 -8.80 -3.90 -12.89
C HIS A 40 -10.04 -3.82 -12.01
N LEU A 41 -10.31 -2.66 -11.44
CA LEU A 41 -11.49 -2.41 -10.62
C LEU A 41 -12.77 -2.29 -11.45
N GLY A 42 -12.65 -2.01 -12.76
CA GLY A 42 -13.80 -1.76 -13.64
C GLY A 42 -14.56 -0.47 -13.32
N ARG A 43 -13.99 0.39 -12.46
CA ARG A 43 -14.57 1.64 -11.99
C ARG A 43 -13.48 2.66 -11.70
N GLU A 44 -13.86 3.93 -11.73
CA GLU A 44 -12.99 5.02 -11.27
C GLU A 44 -13.11 5.17 -9.75
N ILE A 45 -11.99 5.40 -9.09
CA ILE A 45 -11.91 5.72 -7.67
C ILE A 45 -12.30 7.19 -7.53
N LYS A 46 -13.40 7.48 -6.84
CA LYS A 46 -13.89 8.84 -6.60
C LYS A 46 -13.45 9.39 -5.25
N ASP A 47 -13.24 8.51 -4.29
CA ASP A 47 -12.81 8.90 -2.95
C ASP A 47 -11.93 7.83 -2.31
N LEU A 48 -11.13 8.25 -1.33
CA LEU A 48 -10.42 7.35 -0.42
C LEU A 48 -10.28 7.98 0.97
N SER A 49 -10.08 7.13 1.95
CA SER A 49 -9.70 7.53 3.31
C SER A 49 -8.34 6.93 3.65
N PHE A 50 -7.40 7.74 4.15
CA PHE A 50 -6.13 7.22 4.62
C PHE A 50 -6.33 6.48 5.95
N ASP A 51 -5.78 5.27 6.01
CA ASP A 51 -5.74 4.48 7.25
C ASP A 51 -4.44 4.77 8.02
N LYS A 52 -4.36 4.28 9.25
CA LYS A 52 -3.12 4.35 10.03
C LYS A 52 -2.04 3.52 9.35
N THR A 53 -0.89 4.14 9.16
CA THR A 53 0.31 3.49 8.60
C THR A 53 0.97 2.52 9.56
N GLU A 54 0.63 2.58 10.85
CA GLU A 54 1.13 1.65 11.86
C GLU A 54 -0.02 0.77 12.32
N ASN A 55 0.04 -0.51 11.95
CA ASN A 55 -0.84 -1.51 12.52
C ASN A 55 -0.16 -2.10 13.75
N ASN A 56 -0.79 -1.89 14.91
CA ASN A 56 -0.36 -2.53 16.13
C ASN A 56 -0.52 -4.05 15.97
N PRO A 57 0.48 -4.82 16.39
CA PRO A 57 0.41 -6.28 16.33
C PRO A 57 -0.78 -6.80 17.14
N ASN A 58 -1.52 -7.77 16.59
CA ASN A 58 -2.68 -8.36 17.27
C ASN A 58 -2.25 -9.29 18.42
N SER A 59 -1.04 -9.83 18.34
CA SER A 59 -0.40 -10.64 19.38
C SER A 59 1.00 -10.09 19.71
N LYS A 60 1.56 -10.43 20.89
CA LYS A 60 2.92 -9.98 21.26
C LYS A 60 4.03 -10.54 20.35
N ASP A 61 3.74 -11.60 19.61
CA ASP A 61 4.68 -12.29 18.72
C ASP A 61 4.55 -11.85 17.25
N ASP A 62 3.56 -11.02 16.92
CA ASP A 62 3.37 -10.50 15.57
C ASP A 62 4.45 -9.45 15.24
N LYS A 63 4.84 -9.38 13.96
CA LYS A 63 5.75 -8.33 13.49
C LYS A 63 4.99 -7.02 13.35
N LEU A 64 5.64 -5.93 13.75
CA LEU A 64 5.16 -4.58 13.45
C LEU A 64 5.10 -4.38 11.93
N SER A 65 3.94 -3.94 11.44
CA SER A 65 3.77 -3.53 10.04
C SER A 65 3.69 -2.02 9.96
N ARG A 66 4.53 -1.43 9.12
CA ARG A 66 4.58 0.00 8.86
C ARG A 66 4.43 0.23 7.38
N PHE A 67 3.28 0.77 7.00
CA PHE A 67 2.90 1.06 5.62
C PHE A 67 3.33 2.47 5.22
N ASP A 68 3.83 2.66 4.00
CA ASP A 68 4.11 4.02 3.52
C ASP A 68 2.80 4.78 3.22
N ILE A 69 1.87 4.11 2.52
CA ILE A 69 0.51 4.62 2.30
C ILE A 69 -0.49 3.47 2.46
N ALA A 70 -1.32 3.55 3.49
CA ALA A 70 -2.50 2.69 3.65
C ALA A 70 -3.78 3.51 3.44
N CYS A 71 -4.72 3.00 2.65
CA CYS A 71 -6.02 3.65 2.44
C CYS A 71 -7.15 2.67 2.14
N VAL A 72 -8.38 3.14 2.33
CA VAL A 72 -9.62 2.44 1.98
C VAL A 72 -10.30 3.24 0.87
N LEU A 73 -10.58 2.58 -0.26
CA LEU A 73 -11.27 3.19 -1.40
C LEU A 73 -12.77 3.32 -1.13
N ASP A 74 -13.43 4.15 -1.92
CA ASP A 74 -14.89 4.32 -1.97
C ASP A 74 -15.71 3.04 -2.24
N GLY A 75 -15.10 1.99 -2.79
CA GLY A 75 -15.71 0.65 -2.95
C GLY A 75 -15.41 -0.31 -1.79
N GLY A 76 -14.68 0.14 -0.78
CA GLY A 76 -14.28 -0.62 0.41
C GLY A 76 -12.92 -1.29 0.31
N GLU A 77 -12.35 -1.44 -0.89
CA GLU A 77 -11.07 -2.14 -1.09
C GLU A 77 -9.96 -1.48 -0.28
N LYS A 78 -9.14 -2.30 0.38
CA LYS A 78 -7.97 -1.83 1.11
C LYS A 78 -6.76 -1.80 0.19
N VAL A 79 -6.05 -0.68 0.18
CA VAL A 79 -4.85 -0.51 -0.65
C VAL A 79 -3.68 -0.12 0.24
N ASP A 80 -2.59 -0.82 0.01
CA ASP A 80 -1.27 -0.52 0.55
C ASP A 80 -0.29 -0.23 -0.60
N VAL A 81 0.45 0.86 -0.48
CA VAL A 81 1.51 1.24 -1.42
C VAL A 81 2.82 1.35 -0.65
N GLU A 82 3.79 0.56 -1.07
CA GLU A 82 5.11 0.40 -0.45
C GLU A 82 6.22 0.83 -1.43
N MET A 83 7.18 1.62 -0.96
CA MET A 83 8.33 2.05 -1.76
C MET A 83 9.64 1.57 -1.16
N GLN A 84 10.48 0.92 -1.96
CA GLN A 84 11.78 0.44 -1.49
C GLN A 84 12.90 0.68 -2.50
N VAL A 85 13.88 1.48 -2.10
CA VAL A 85 15.06 1.80 -2.90
C VAL A 85 16.16 0.74 -2.73
N CYS A 86 16.42 0.32 -1.49
CA CYS A 86 17.48 -0.65 -1.18
C CYS A 86 16.95 -2.08 -1.17
N ASP A 87 17.63 -2.99 -1.87
CA ASP A 87 17.30 -4.42 -1.81
C ASP A 87 17.77 -5.03 -0.47
N GLU A 88 16.83 -5.17 0.47
CA GLU A 88 17.05 -5.89 1.74
C GLU A 88 16.85 -7.41 1.61
N HIS A 89 16.58 -7.92 0.41
CA HIS A 89 16.33 -9.32 0.09
C HIS A 89 15.16 -9.97 0.87
N ASN A 90 14.32 -9.17 1.52
CA ASN A 90 13.20 -9.62 2.35
C ASN A 90 11.82 -9.17 1.80
N ILE A 91 11.79 -8.37 0.72
CA ILE A 91 10.57 -7.69 0.26
C ILE A 91 9.45 -8.67 -0.06
N LYS A 92 9.74 -9.82 -0.69
CA LYS A 92 8.73 -10.86 -0.97
C LYS A 92 7.99 -11.33 0.29
N ARG A 93 8.74 -11.53 1.38
CA ARG A 93 8.17 -11.95 2.67
C ARG A 93 7.43 -10.81 3.35
N ARG A 94 7.95 -9.57 3.27
CA ARG A 94 7.30 -8.36 3.80
C ARG A 94 5.98 -8.09 3.10
N THR A 95 5.98 -8.02 1.77
CA THR A 95 4.78 -7.82 0.95
C THR A 95 3.70 -8.84 1.28
N LEU A 96 4.05 -10.14 1.37
CA LEU A 96 3.07 -11.18 1.69
C LEU A 96 2.51 -11.02 3.12
N TYR A 97 3.37 -10.70 4.09
CA TYR A 97 2.96 -10.47 5.47
C TYR A 97 2.01 -9.27 5.56
N TYR A 98 2.40 -8.14 4.96
CA TYR A 98 1.64 -6.88 4.92
C TYR A 98 0.29 -7.06 4.23
N TRP A 99 0.28 -7.73 3.07
CA TRP A 99 -0.97 -8.08 2.37
C TRP A 99 -1.90 -8.91 3.23
N SER A 100 -1.37 -9.94 3.91
CA SER A 100 -2.17 -10.82 4.78
C SER A 100 -2.74 -10.04 5.98
N THR A 101 -1.93 -9.18 6.60
CA THR A 101 -2.37 -8.31 7.69
C THR A 101 -3.44 -7.32 7.24
N LEU A 102 -3.25 -6.69 6.06
CA LEU A 102 -4.23 -5.78 5.49
C LEU A 102 -5.55 -6.49 5.19
N PHE A 103 -5.49 -7.66 4.55
CA PHE A 103 -6.64 -8.50 4.24
C PHE A 103 -7.40 -8.93 5.51
N MET A 104 -6.67 -9.38 6.53
CA MET A 104 -7.26 -9.77 7.82
C MET A 104 -7.89 -8.60 8.55
N SER A 105 -7.37 -7.38 8.42
CA SER A 105 -7.94 -6.18 9.06
C SER A 105 -9.33 -5.79 8.50
N SER A 106 -9.74 -6.36 7.36
CA SER A 106 -11.10 -6.25 6.83
C SER A 106 -12.04 -7.34 7.37
N CYS A 107 -11.50 -8.40 7.97
CA CYS A 107 -12.29 -9.54 8.46
C CYS A 107 -12.87 -9.23 9.83
N HIS A 108 -14.21 -9.18 9.93
CA HIS A 108 -14.91 -9.13 11.20
C HIS A 108 -15.45 -10.53 11.55
N SER A 109 -15.55 -10.85 12.84
CA SER A 109 -16.12 -12.12 13.27
C SER A 109 -17.56 -12.25 12.77
N GLY A 110 -17.89 -13.37 12.14
CA GLY A 110 -19.22 -13.64 11.55
C GLY A 110 -19.38 -13.21 10.08
N THR A 111 -18.39 -12.54 9.48
CA THR A 111 -18.39 -12.24 8.03
C THR A 111 -18.14 -13.54 7.24
N GLY A 112 -18.98 -13.82 6.25
CA GLY A 112 -18.78 -14.96 5.37
C GLY A 112 -17.57 -14.75 4.46
N TYR A 113 -16.88 -15.82 4.05
CA TYR A 113 -15.70 -15.73 3.17
C TYR A 113 -15.99 -15.03 1.83
N LYS A 114 -17.26 -15.01 1.39
CA LYS A 114 -17.70 -14.33 0.15
C LYS A 114 -17.76 -12.81 0.29
N ASP A 115 -17.82 -12.31 1.52
CA ASP A 115 -18.01 -10.90 1.83
C ASP A 115 -16.70 -10.25 2.30
N LEU A 116 -15.57 -10.96 2.17
CA LEU A 116 -14.26 -10.44 2.48
C LEU A 116 -13.87 -9.35 1.49
N CYS A 117 -13.46 -8.21 2.03
CA CYS A 117 -13.07 -7.08 1.21
C CYS A 117 -11.70 -7.34 0.55
N PRO A 118 -11.55 -7.05 -0.76
CA PRO A 118 -10.26 -7.20 -1.43
C PRO A 118 -9.17 -6.32 -0.81
N ALA A 119 -7.96 -6.87 -0.74
CA ALA A 119 -6.75 -6.16 -0.35
C ALA A 119 -5.76 -6.12 -1.53
N ILE A 120 -5.22 -4.93 -1.82
CA ILE A 120 -4.32 -4.67 -2.95
C ILE A 120 -3.01 -4.11 -2.38
N CYS A 121 -1.88 -4.76 -2.68
CA CYS A 121 -0.55 -4.25 -2.33
C CYS A 121 0.21 -3.87 -3.61
N ILE A 122 0.67 -2.62 -3.68
CA ILE A 122 1.48 -2.08 -4.77
C ILE A 122 2.90 -1.86 -4.25
N ASN A 123 3.89 -2.51 -4.85
CA ASN A 123 5.30 -2.39 -4.44
C ASN A 123 6.07 -1.67 -5.55
N ILE A 124 6.69 -0.54 -5.22
CA ILE A 124 7.51 0.28 -6.11
C ILE A 124 8.96 0.09 -5.70
N LEU A 125 9.76 -0.52 -6.58
CA LEU A 125 11.12 -0.97 -6.25
C LEU A 125 12.15 -0.35 -7.21
N ASP A 126 13.28 0.09 -6.69
CA ASP A 126 14.45 0.54 -7.48
C ASP A 126 15.48 -0.59 -7.69
N PHE A 127 15.00 -1.83 -7.68
CA PHE A 127 15.81 -3.03 -7.90
C PHE A 127 14.98 -4.13 -8.56
N VAL A 128 15.68 -5.09 -9.18
CA VAL A 128 15.04 -6.16 -9.95
C VAL A 128 14.61 -7.29 -9.02
N LEU A 129 13.31 -7.40 -8.76
CA LEU A 129 12.77 -8.47 -7.91
C LEU A 129 12.65 -9.84 -8.61
N PHE A 130 12.43 -9.82 -9.92
CA PHE A 130 12.19 -11.01 -10.75
C PHE A 130 13.07 -10.96 -12.02
N PRO A 131 14.35 -11.36 -11.94
CA PRO A 131 15.28 -11.26 -13.06
C PRO A 131 14.85 -12.06 -14.30
N ASP A 132 14.15 -13.17 -14.09
CA ASP A 132 13.73 -14.08 -15.16
C ASP A 132 12.39 -13.67 -15.82
N ARG A 133 11.74 -12.60 -15.37
CA ARG A 133 10.47 -12.13 -15.96
C ARG A 133 10.69 -10.82 -16.74
N LYS A 134 10.59 -10.89 -18.07
CA LYS A 134 10.59 -9.71 -18.96
C LYS A 134 9.23 -8.97 -19.06
N ARG A 135 8.26 -9.27 -18.19
CA ARG A 135 6.90 -8.73 -18.30
C ARG A 135 6.75 -7.45 -17.49
N SER A 136 6.29 -6.38 -18.12
CA SER A 136 6.07 -5.05 -17.54
C SER A 136 4.81 -4.96 -16.65
N PHE A 137 3.93 -5.96 -16.64
CA PHE A 137 2.73 -6.00 -15.80
C PHE A 137 2.22 -7.44 -15.61
N ALA A 138 1.89 -7.82 -14.36
CA ALA A 138 1.24 -9.09 -14.03
C ALA A 138 0.21 -8.86 -12.91
N SER A 139 -1.05 -9.22 -13.16
CA SER A 139 -2.10 -9.27 -12.14
C SER A 139 -2.42 -10.73 -11.81
N PHE A 140 -2.55 -11.03 -10.51
CA PHE A 140 -3.09 -12.31 -10.04
C PHE A 140 -4.52 -12.04 -9.59
N SER A 141 -5.46 -12.76 -10.19
CA SER A 141 -6.89 -12.72 -9.90
C SER A 141 -7.26 -13.86 -8.96
#